data_AF-A0A7G9QTC9-F1
#
_entry.id   AF-A0A7G9QTC9-F1
#
_cell.length_a   1.000
_cell.length_b   1.000
_cell.length_c   1.000
_cell.angle_alpha   90.00
_cell.angle_beta   90.00
_cell.angle_gamma   90.00
#
_symmetry.space_group_name_H-M   'P 1'
#
loop_
_entity.id
_entity.type
_entity.pdbx_description
1 polymer ?
#
loop_
_entity_poly.entity_id
_entity_poly.type
_entity_poly.pdbx_seq_one_letter_code
_entity_poly.pdbx_strand_id
1 'polypeptide(L)'
;MNRSPALRILTPALLGTVLALGAALPASAARQDRDNGDQQTERKQRPAQREQPRADAQRRPILSDRARSSDDQRRENWGELARQQQERQRAEGQRQQAEAQRAAQQQRAAEQHDRDQQRQQAETQRAAQQQRIAEQRGREQQRQRIEAQRASQQQRAVEQRDREQQQRQQLEAQRVAQQQRIAGQREREQQRRDDASRSPQARVIAEARQREERRDDRQDRPGQRPDWRNDRDDHRGDDRNRPDWRGNDGHGRIDRDQQQRRIEEQRRQQAQWQREEANRRAQFERQRHDLERQRRNAQYRYQQDYWRRWQAEQARRRTLRIDYNDPFFYTPYNYRYSYGGRWYDTNSYGARMLEQAVRDGYREGWYAGQADRADRWRFDYDGNIGYLDGSYGYYGQYVSLGDYRYYFRQGFQRGYQDGYYGRSQYGLQGSGGAMILPAILGMILAFSIDN
;
A
#
# COMPACT_ATOMS: atom_id res chain seq x y z
N MET A 1 -55.18 29.68 -10.40
CA MET A 1 -55.32 28.50 -11.29
C MET A 1 -53.94 27.90 -11.53
N ASN A 2 -53.77 26.66 -11.06
CA ASN A 2 -52.85 25.58 -11.46
C ASN A 2 -51.37 25.87 -11.80
N ARG A 3 -50.36 25.08 -11.40
CA ARG A 3 -50.21 23.89 -10.54
C ARG A 3 -48.68 23.70 -10.44
N SER A 4 -48.14 23.54 -9.24
CA SER A 4 -46.76 23.09 -9.01
C SER A 4 -46.65 21.57 -9.22
N PRO A 5 -45.59 21.03 -9.84
CA PRO A 5 -45.37 19.59 -9.87
C PRO A 5 -44.66 19.12 -8.59
N ALA A 6 -45.35 18.27 -7.83
CA ALA A 6 -44.80 17.48 -6.74
C ALA A 6 -43.93 16.35 -7.31
N LEU A 7 -42.66 16.26 -6.87
CA LEU A 7 -41.80 15.11 -7.12
C LEU A 7 -41.76 14.22 -5.87
N ARG A 8 -42.15 12.97 -6.11
CA ARG A 8 -42.45 11.92 -5.14
C ARG A 8 -41.15 11.35 -4.57
N ILE A 9 -41.08 11.29 -3.25
CA ILE A 9 -40.07 10.53 -2.50
C ILE A 9 -40.48 9.05 -2.58
N LEU A 10 -39.67 8.24 -3.26
CA LEU A 10 -39.81 6.78 -3.25
C LEU A 10 -39.01 6.22 -2.06
N THR A 11 -39.75 5.84 -1.03
CA THR A 11 -39.30 4.95 0.05
C THR A 11 -39.45 3.49 -0.40
N PRO A 12 -38.40 2.65 -0.33
CA PRO A 12 -38.60 1.21 -0.24
C PRO A 12 -38.60 0.81 1.24
N ALA A 13 -39.79 0.58 1.77
CA ALA A 13 -39.99 -0.27 2.92
C ALA A 13 -39.82 -1.73 2.48
N LEU A 14 -38.94 -2.48 3.13
CA LEU A 14 -38.93 -3.94 3.03
C LEU A 14 -39.01 -4.52 4.44
N LEU A 15 -40.10 -5.26 4.62
CA LEU A 15 -40.52 -5.96 5.83
C LEU A 15 -39.56 -7.08 6.19
N GLY A 16 -39.50 -7.34 7.49
CA GLY A 16 -38.73 -8.42 8.09
C GLY A 16 -39.27 -9.81 7.79
N THR A 17 -38.37 -10.77 7.89
CA THR A 17 -38.70 -12.17 8.20
C THR A 17 -37.83 -12.61 9.37
N VAL A 18 -38.48 -12.90 10.49
CA VAL A 18 -37.90 -13.52 11.68
C VAL A 18 -37.74 -15.01 11.41
N LEU A 19 -36.56 -15.56 11.66
CA LEU A 19 -36.35 -16.98 11.83
C LEU A 19 -35.53 -17.19 13.10
N ALA A 20 -36.25 -17.52 14.18
CA ALA A 20 -35.69 -18.03 15.41
C ALA A 20 -35.47 -19.54 15.25
N LEU A 21 -34.22 -19.98 15.39
CA LEU A 21 -33.88 -21.38 15.66
C LEU A 21 -32.67 -21.36 16.59
N GLY A 22 -32.91 -21.73 17.85
CA GLY A 22 -31.85 -22.03 18.80
C GLY A 22 -31.40 -23.49 18.67
N ALA A 23 -30.13 -23.75 18.93
CA ALA A 23 -29.65 -24.97 19.58
C ALA A 23 -28.15 -24.87 19.92
N ALA A 24 -27.87 -25.13 21.20
CA ALA A 24 -26.76 -25.91 21.74
C ALA A 24 -25.30 -25.59 21.36
N LEU A 25 -24.57 -25.11 22.38
CA LEU A 25 -23.12 -25.25 22.53
C LEU A 25 -22.76 -26.73 22.80
N PRO A 26 -21.56 -27.19 22.38
CA PRO A 26 -20.86 -28.22 23.12
C PRO A 26 -19.53 -27.67 23.66
N ALA A 27 -19.42 -27.70 24.99
CA ALA A 27 -18.15 -27.78 25.68
C ALA A 27 -17.69 -29.24 25.62
N SER A 28 -16.44 -29.48 25.19
CA SER A 28 -15.81 -30.79 25.31
C SER A 28 -14.41 -30.61 25.89
N ALA A 29 -14.30 -30.92 27.18
CA ALA A 29 -13.07 -31.29 27.86
C ALA A 29 -12.99 -32.82 27.89
N ALA A 30 -11.88 -33.37 27.42
CA ALA A 30 -11.39 -34.73 27.65
C ALA A 30 -9.88 -34.65 27.33
N ARG A 31 -8.96 -34.62 28.30
CA ARG A 31 -8.55 -35.68 29.24
C ARG A 31 -8.39 -37.01 28.53
N GLN A 32 -7.16 -37.26 28.09
CA GLN A 32 -6.66 -38.59 27.74
C GLN A 32 -5.52 -38.90 28.70
N ASP A 33 -5.79 -39.87 29.57
CA ASP A 33 -4.81 -40.56 30.39
C ASP A 33 -3.88 -41.38 29.48
N ARG A 34 -2.59 -41.39 29.82
CA ARG A 34 -1.70 -42.51 29.53
C ARG A 34 -0.89 -42.85 30.77
N ASP A 35 -0.81 -44.16 30.93
CA ASP A 35 -0.55 -44.96 32.11
C ASP A 35 0.93 -45.37 32.19
N ASN A 36 1.35 -45.71 33.42
CA ASN A 36 2.44 -46.63 33.82
C ASN A 36 3.91 -46.31 33.44
N GLY A 37 4.93 -46.51 34.27
CA GLY A 37 5.04 -47.12 35.60
C GLY A 37 6.52 -47.24 36.03
N ASP A 38 6.72 -47.59 37.31
CA ASP A 38 7.89 -48.20 37.98
C ASP A 38 9.16 -47.34 38.24
N GLN A 39 9.41 -46.93 39.50
CA GLN A 39 10.09 -47.64 40.61
C GLN A 39 11.62 -47.44 40.61
N GLN A 40 12.15 -46.61 41.52
CA GLN A 40 13.01 -47.06 42.63
C GLN A 40 13.56 -45.90 43.47
N THR A 41 13.59 -46.18 44.76
CA THR A 41 13.90 -45.37 45.94
C THR A 41 15.40 -45.35 46.28
N GLU A 42 15.94 -44.22 46.79
CA GLU A 42 16.75 -44.21 48.03
C GLU A 42 17.08 -42.79 48.60
N ARG A 43 16.55 -42.53 49.81
CA ARG A 43 17.15 -41.90 51.03
C ARG A 43 18.09 -40.67 50.96
N LYS A 44 17.67 -39.57 51.62
CA LYS A 44 18.10 -39.11 52.99
C LYS A 44 17.34 -37.82 53.40
N GLN A 45 16.47 -37.88 54.43
CA GLN A 45 16.57 -37.29 55.80
C GLN A 45 16.56 -35.74 55.84
N ARG A 46 15.83 -34.97 56.67
CA ARG A 46 14.87 -35.06 57.82
C ARG A 46 14.54 -33.56 58.20
N PRO A 47 13.76 -33.18 59.24
CA PRO A 47 12.54 -33.75 59.82
C PRO A 47 11.42 -32.72 60.16
N ALA A 48 10.24 -33.26 60.44
CA ALA A 48 9.26 -32.88 61.48
C ALA A 48 8.52 -31.53 61.43
N GLN A 49 7.18 -31.60 61.36
CA GLN A 49 6.33 -31.30 62.53
C GLN A 49 4.92 -31.90 62.33
N ARG A 50 4.36 -32.36 63.44
CA ARG A 50 3.23 -33.28 63.56
C ARG A 50 2.11 -32.51 64.26
N GLU A 51 1.02 -32.24 63.56
CA GLU A 51 -0.24 -31.82 64.15
C GLU A 51 -1.19 -33.02 64.18
N GLN A 52 -1.78 -33.30 65.33
CA GLN A 52 -2.93 -34.18 65.50
C GLN A 52 -3.78 -33.72 66.69
N PRO A 53 -5.06 -34.11 66.72
CA PRO A 53 -6.16 -33.22 67.08
C PRO A 53 -6.90 -33.62 68.36
N ARG A 54 -7.94 -32.81 68.63
CA ARG A 54 -8.91 -32.89 69.73
C ARG A 54 -9.69 -34.21 69.76
N ALA A 55 -9.93 -34.73 70.96
CA ALA A 55 -10.99 -35.68 71.25
C ALA A 55 -11.71 -35.27 72.54
N ASP A 56 -13.03 -35.16 72.44
CA ASP A 56 -13.98 -34.96 73.53
C ASP A 56 -14.11 -36.22 74.40
N ALA A 57 -14.16 -36.05 75.72
CA ALA A 57 -14.55 -37.11 76.64
C ALA A 57 -15.33 -36.55 77.84
N GLN A 58 -16.32 -37.34 78.25
CA GLN A 58 -17.48 -37.00 79.08
C GLN A 58 -17.19 -36.97 80.59
N ARG A 59 -18.07 -36.27 81.32
CA ARG A 59 -18.28 -36.26 82.79
C ARG A 59 -18.81 -37.65 83.26
N ARG A 60 -18.72 -38.16 84.52
CA ARG A 60 -18.72 -37.67 85.92
C ARG A 60 -18.11 -38.80 86.86
N PRO A 61 -18.35 -38.87 88.20
CA PRO A 61 -17.56 -38.25 89.29
C PRO A 61 -17.06 -39.24 90.37
N ILE A 62 -16.11 -38.86 91.24
CA ILE A 62 -15.93 -39.48 92.57
C ILE A 62 -15.58 -38.39 93.60
N LEU A 63 -16.19 -38.51 94.78
CA LEU A 63 -15.99 -37.80 96.06
C LEU A 63 -14.50 -37.87 96.50
N SER A 64 -13.93 -37.07 97.40
CA SER A 64 -14.42 -36.46 98.63
C SER A 64 -13.42 -35.41 99.15
N ASP A 65 -13.87 -34.69 100.18
CA ASP A 65 -13.08 -34.15 101.30
C ASP A 65 -12.26 -32.84 101.16
N ARG A 66 -12.76 -31.88 101.95
CA ARG A 66 -12.06 -31.15 103.03
C ARG A 66 -11.83 -29.66 102.78
N ALA A 67 -12.54 -28.91 103.61
CA ALA A 67 -12.37 -27.49 103.87
C ALA A 67 -10.93 -27.11 104.24
N ARG A 68 -10.44 -25.97 103.72
CA ARG A 68 -9.74 -24.89 104.45
C ARG A 68 -9.17 -23.82 103.50
N SER A 69 -9.23 -22.58 103.98
CA SER A 69 -8.49 -21.37 103.54
C SER A 69 -8.95 -20.70 102.25
N SER A 70 -9.77 -19.65 102.41
CA SER A 70 -10.26 -18.75 101.36
C SER A 70 -9.46 -17.44 101.22
N ASP A 71 -8.32 -17.29 101.91
CA ASP A 71 -7.57 -16.01 101.92
C ASP A 71 -6.13 -16.10 101.36
N ASP A 72 -5.47 -17.27 101.38
CA ASP A 72 -4.11 -17.42 100.81
C ASP A 72 -4.11 -17.56 99.27
N GLN A 73 -5.12 -18.22 98.70
CA GLN A 73 -5.27 -18.38 97.24
C GLN A 73 -5.51 -17.03 96.52
N ARG A 74 -5.99 -16.00 97.23
CA ARG A 74 -6.17 -14.66 96.65
C ARG A 74 -4.85 -13.92 96.49
N ARG A 75 -3.86 -14.11 97.39
CA ARG A 75 -2.56 -13.40 97.32
C ARG A 75 -1.59 -14.02 96.33
N GLU A 76 -1.63 -15.34 96.14
CA GLU A 76 -0.80 -16.02 95.11
C GLU A 76 -1.28 -15.71 93.69
N ASN A 77 -2.60 -15.54 93.50
CA ASN A 77 -3.21 -15.22 92.20
C ASN A 77 -2.77 -13.84 91.66
N TRP A 78 -2.63 -12.81 92.51
CA TRP A 78 -2.17 -11.48 92.07
C TRP A 78 -0.69 -11.46 91.65
N GLY A 79 0.17 -12.25 92.30
CA GLY A 79 1.59 -12.35 91.98
C GLY A 79 1.86 -13.08 90.66
N GLU A 80 1.06 -14.10 90.34
CA GLU A 80 1.11 -14.79 89.05
C GLU A 80 0.54 -13.94 87.92
N LEU A 81 -0.56 -13.21 88.17
CA LEU A 81 -1.15 -12.32 87.18
C LEU A 81 -0.20 -11.19 86.79
N ALA A 82 0.52 -10.60 87.76
CA ALA A 82 1.51 -9.56 87.51
C ALA A 82 2.71 -10.06 86.67
N ARG A 83 3.21 -11.27 86.96
CA ARG A 83 4.27 -11.90 86.14
C ARG A 83 3.80 -12.21 84.73
N GLN A 84 2.59 -12.74 84.60
CA GLN A 84 1.99 -13.02 83.30
C GLN A 84 1.79 -11.73 82.48
N GLN A 85 1.45 -10.61 83.13
CA GLN A 85 1.34 -9.31 82.45
C GLN A 85 2.71 -8.80 81.98
N GLN A 86 3.75 -8.94 82.81
CA GLN A 86 5.11 -8.53 82.46
C GLN A 86 5.71 -9.39 81.33
N GLU A 87 5.43 -10.69 81.31
CA GLU A 87 5.83 -11.59 80.22
C GLU A 87 5.12 -11.24 78.90
N ARG A 88 3.82 -10.90 78.95
CA ARG A 88 3.09 -10.42 77.76
C ARG A 88 3.70 -9.14 77.20
N GLN A 89 4.04 -8.17 78.06
CA GLN A 89 4.69 -6.94 77.61
C GLN A 89 6.06 -7.18 76.97
N ARG A 90 6.87 -8.11 77.52
CA ARG A 90 8.15 -8.51 76.92
C ARG A 90 7.97 -9.26 75.60
N ALA A 91 7.00 -10.15 75.52
CA ALA A 91 6.67 -10.88 74.29
C ALA A 91 6.13 -9.95 73.20
N GLU A 92 5.32 -8.95 73.56
CA GLU A 92 4.85 -7.90 72.66
C GLU A 92 6.01 -7.02 72.16
N GLY A 93 6.92 -6.60 73.05
CA GLY A 93 8.12 -5.85 72.66
C GLY A 93 9.03 -6.63 71.69
N GLN A 94 9.22 -7.94 71.92
CA GLN A 94 9.97 -8.81 71.01
C GLN A 94 9.26 -8.99 69.65
N ARG A 95 7.93 -9.11 69.65
CA ARG A 95 7.13 -9.18 68.41
C ARG A 95 7.24 -7.89 67.60
N GLN A 96 7.14 -6.73 68.25
CA GLN A 96 7.30 -5.43 67.59
C GLN A 96 8.70 -5.25 66.99
N GLN A 97 9.75 -5.67 67.69
CA GLN A 97 11.12 -5.66 67.13
C GLN A 97 11.26 -6.60 65.92
N ALA A 98 10.66 -7.79 65.97
CA ALA A 98 10.70 -8.73 64.86
C ALA A 98 9.92 -8.21 63.63
N GLU A 99 8.78 -7.55 63.83
CA GLU A 99 8.04 -6.89 62.75
C GLU A 99 8.82 -5.70 62.16
N ALA A 100 9.45 -4.87 63.00
CA ALA A 100 10.28 -3.77 62.53
C ALA A 100 11.46 -4.26 61.68
N GLN A 101 12.11 -5.36 62.07
CA GLN A 101 13.18 -5.98 61.27
C GLN A 101 12.69 -6.55 59.94
N ARG A 102 11.50 -7.19 59.92
CA ARG A 102 10.89 -7.68 58.68
C ARG A 102 10.51 -6.54 57.74
N ALA A 103 9.94 -5.45 58.27
CA ALA A 103 9.62 -4.26 57.49
C ALA A 103 10.88 -3.62 56.89
N ALA A 104 11.97 -3.53 57.66
CA ALA A 104 13.25 -3.02 57.18
C ALA A 104 13.87 -3.93 56.09
N GLN A 105 13.74 -5.24 56.20
CA GLN A 105 14.17 -6.17 55.14
C GLN A 105 13.34 -6.03 53.87
N GLN A 106 12.02 -5.89 54.00
CA GLN A 106 11.12 -5.69 52.84
C GLN A 106 11.42 -4.38 52.12
N GLN A 107 11.71 -3.30 52.85
CA GLN A 107 12.11 -2.02 52.25
C GLN A 107 13.41 -2.15 51.45
N ARG A 108 14.43 -2.82 52.00
CA ARG A 108 15.70 -3.04 51.28
C ARG A 108 15.53 -3.90 50.03
N ALA A 109 14.65 -4.91 50.08
CA ALA A 109 14.34 -5.74 48.92
C ALA A 109 13.60 -4.94 47.83
N ALA A 110 12.67 -4.07 48.21
CA ALA A 110 11.98 -3.17 47.28
C ALA A 110 12.96 -2.16 46.63
N GLU A 111 13.85 -1.55 47.41
CA GLU A 111 14.87 -0.63 46.88
C GLU A 111 15.85 -1.33 45.92
N GLN A 112 16.23 -2.58 46.19
CA GLN A 112 17.04 -3.37 45.26
C GLN A 112 16.29 -3.63 43.96
N HIS A 113 15.01 -4.02 44.04
CA HIS A 113 14.20 -4.25 42.86
C HIS A 113 14.08 -2.99 41.99
N ASP A 114 13.84 -1.83 42.58
CA ASP A 114 13.73 -0.56 41.84
C ASP A 114 15.06 -0.17 41.17
N ARG A 115 16.19 -0.39 41.85
CA ARG A 115 17.52 -0.17 41.26
C ARG A 115 17.78 -1.08 40.07
N ASP A 116 17.39 -2.34 40.14
CA ASP A 116 17.57 -3.29 39.06
C ASP A 116 16.66 -2.94 37.86
N GLN A 117 15.42 -2.52 38.12
CA GLN A 117 14.55 -2.00 37.06
C GLN A 117 15.15 -0.76 36.37
N GLN A 118 15.68 0.20 37.14
CA GLN A 118 16.31 1.39 36.57
C GLN A 118 17.54 1.05 35.72
N ARG A 119 18.36 0.08 36.15
CA ARG A 119 19.50 -0.41 35.36
C ARG A 119 19.06 -1.03 34.04
N GLN A 120 18.05 -1.89 34.06
CA GLN A 120 17.50 -2.52 32.85
C GLN A 120 16.92 -1.48 31.88
N GLN A 121 16.22 -0.47 32.40
CA GLN A 121 15.70 0.63 31.57
C GLN A 121 16.84 1.44 30.93
N ALA A 122 17.89 1.75 31.70
CA ALA A 122 19.06 2.48 31.18
C ALA A 122 19.81 1.67 30.10
N GLU A 123 19.96 0.36 30.27
CA GLU A 123 20.56 -0.52 29.26
C GLU A 123 19.72 -0.59 27.99
N THR A 124 18.40 -0.70 28.13
CA THR A 124 17.47 -0.71 26.99
C THR A 124 17.54 0.60 26.20
N GLN A 125 17.61 1.74 26.89
CA GLN A 125 17.77 3.05 26.25
C GLN A 125 19.11 3.17 25.51
N ARG A 126 20.21 2.67 26.11
CA ARG A 126 21.54 2.64 25.46
C ARG A 126 21.54 1.76 24.21
N ALA A 127 20.94 0.58 24.28
CA ALA A 127 20.82 -0.32 23.12
C ALA A 127 20.00 0.32 21.98
N ALA A 128 18.88 0.97 22.31
CA ALA A 128 18.05 1.69 21.34
C ALA A 128 18.79 2.90 20.72
N GLN A 129 19.66 3.57 21.48
CA GLN A 129 20.48 4.66 20.95
C GLN A 129 21.57 4.15 20.01
N GLN A 130 22.23 3.05 20.34
CA GLN A 130 23.23 2.41 19.47
C GLN A 130 22.61 1.94 18.14
N GLN A 131 21.42 1.33 18.18
CA GLN A 131 20.70 0.94 16.98
C GLN A 131 20.39 2.14 16.07
N ARG A 132 19.96 3.27 16.64
CA ARG A 132 19.70 4.50 15.87
C ARG A 132 20.95 5.03 15.17
N ILE A 133 22.10 5.00 15.84
CA ILE A 133 23.38 5.43 15.26
C ILE A 133 23.81 4.48 14.13
N ALA A 134 23.67 3.16 14.33
CA ALA A 134 23.96 2.17 13.29
C ALA A 134 23.05 2.35 12.06
N GLU A 135 21.77 2.64 12.28
CA GLU A 135 20.81 2.88 11.21
C GLU A 135 21.12 4.18 10.44
N GLN A 136 21.52 5.25 11.15
CA GLN A 136 21.98 6.48 10.51
C GLN A 136 23.21 6.26 9.64
N ARG A 137 24.23 5.54 10.14
CA ARG A 137 25.42 5.19 9.35
C ARG A 137 25.07 4.34 8.13
N GLY A 138 24.14 3.39 8.26
CA GLY A 138 23.66 2.59 7.13
C GLY A 138 22.99 3.45 6.05
N ARG A 139 22.16 4.42 6.46
CA ARG A 139 21.50 5.37 5.55
C ARG A 139 22.50 6.28 4.83
N GLU A 140 23.54 6.74 5.52
CA GLU A 140 24.61 7.55 4.92
C GLU A 140 25.41 6.75 3.88
N GLN A 141 25.81 5.52 4.21
CA GLN A 141 26.50 4.66 3.25
C GLN A 141 25.63 4.36 2.03
N GLN A 142 24.33 4.15 2.21
CA GLN A 142 23.41 3.95 1.11
C GLN A 142 23.27 5.20 0.23
N ARG A 143 23.23 6.40 0.83
CA ARG A 143 23.22 7.67 0.09
C ARG A 143 24.49 7.82 -0.76
N GLN A 144 25.66 7.56 -0.17
CA GLN A 144 26.93 7.61 -0.90
C GLN A 144 26.97 6.64 -2.09
N ARG A 145 26.43 5.41 -1.93
CA ARG A 145 26.34 4.44 -3.03
C ARG A 145 25.43 4.91 -4.17
N ILE A 146 24.27 5.50 -3.83
CA ILE A 146 23.34 6.04 -4.84
C ILE A 146 23.97 7.22 -5.57
N GLU A 147 24.69 8.09 -4.86
CA GLU A 147 25.37 9.23 -5.43
C GLU A 147 26.50 8.80 -6.38
N ALA A 148 27.32 7.81 -5.98
CA ALA A 148 28.33 7.21 -6.86
C ALA A 148 27.72 6.56 -8.11
N GLN A 149 26.56 5.88 -7.98
CA GLN A 149 25.84 5.35 -9.13
C GLN A 149 25.31 6.45 -10.06
N ARG A 150 24.81 7.56 -9.52
CA ARG A 150 24.36 8.70 -10.34
C ARG A 150 25.53 9.36 -11.07
N ALA A 151 26.67 9.55 -10.40
CA ALA A 151 27.86 10.12 -11.01
C ALA A 151 28.37 9.25 -12.18
N SER A 152 28.44 7.93 -12.00
CA SER A 152 28.84 7.01 -13.07
C SER A 152 27.84 6.96 -14.24
N GLN A 153 26.53 7.06 -13.97
CA GLN A 153 25.52 7.16 -15.03
C GLN A 153 25.63 8.47 -15.81
N GLN A 154 25.87 9.60 -15.12
CA GLN A 154 26.08 10.89 -15.77
C GLN A 154 27.31 10.87 -16.68
N GLN A 155 28.43 10.30 -16.22
CA GLN A 155 29.64 10.16 -17.05
C GLN A 155 29.36 9.34 -18.31
N ARG A 156 28.66 8.20 -18.19
CA ARG A 156 28.28 7.38 -19.37
C ARG A 156 27.35 8.13 -20.32
N ALA A 157 26.43 8.94 -19.80
CA ALA A 157 25.52 9.73 -20.62
C ALA A 157 26.25 10.84 -21.39
N VAL A 158 27.24 11.49 -20.78
CA VAL A 158 28.10 12.47 -21.47
C VAL A 158 28.91 11.79 -22.55
N GLU A 159 29.55 10.66 -22.24
CA GLU A 159 30.35 9.92 -23.22
C GLU A 159 29.51 9.42 -24.41
N GLN A 160 28.27 9.00 -24.17
CA GLN A 160 27.33 8.65 -25.24
C GLN A 160 26.97 9.86 -26.11
N ARG A 161 26.71 11.02 -25.50
CA ARG A 161 26.42 12.26 -26.25
C ARG A 161 27.61 12.69 -27.11
N ASP A 162 28.83 12.59 -26.59
CA ASP A 162 30.03 12.93 -27.34
C ASP A 162 30.22 12.00 -28.54
N ARG A 163 30.00 10.69 -28.37
CA ARG A 163 30.03 9.72 -29.48
C ARG A 163 28.95 10.00 -30.52
N GLU A 164 27.72 10.32 -30.10
CA GLU A 164 26.64 10.70 -31.01
C GLU A 164 26.95 11.98 -31.78
N GLN A 165 27.54 12.99 -31.11
CA GLN A 165 27.98 14.22 -31.78
C GLN A 165 29.07 13.95 -32.81
N GLN A 166 30.07 13.13 -32.48
CA GLN A 166 31.11 12.74 -33.42
C GLN A 166 30.53 11.98 -34.64
N GLN A 167 29.59 11.06 -34.42
CA GLN A 167 28.91 10.38 -35.53
C GLN A 167 28.11 11.35 -36.41
N ARG A 168 27.42 12.33 -35.82
CA ARG A 168 26.70 13.36 -36.57
C ARG A 168 27.63 14.21 -37.42
N GLN A 169 28.76 14.65 -36.86
CA GLN A 169 29.77 15.41 -37.60
C GLN A 169 30.35 14.59 -38.75
N GLN A 170 30.60 13.29 -38.56
CA GLN A 170 31.07 12.41 -39.64
C GLN A 170 30.02 12.24 -40.75
N LEU A 171 28.74 12.05 -40.39
CA LEU A 171 27.65 11.95 -41.36
C LEU A 171 27.46 13.26 -42.14
N GLU A 172 27.60 14.40 -41.47
CA GLU A 172 27.51 15.72 -42.09
C GLU A 172 28.69 15.95 -43.05
N ALA A 173 29.92 15.62 -42.65
CA ALA A 173 31.09 15.68 -43.52
C ALA A 173 30.93 14.78 -44.76
N GLN A 174 30.40 13.57 -44.60
CA GLN A 174 30.10 12.68 -45.73
C GLN A 174 29.04 13.28 -46.68
N ARG A 175 27.98 13.88 -46.12
CA ARG A 175 26.95 14.57 -46.91
C ARG A 175 27.53 15.73 -47.71
N VAL A 176 28.35 16.57 -47.09
CA VAL A 176 28.99 17.71 -47.76
C VAL A 176 29.92 17.22 -48.88
N ALA A 177 30.74 16.20 -48.63
CA ALA A 177 31.61 15.61 -49.64
C ALA A 177 30.81 15.00 -50.81
N GLN A 178 29.69 14.34 -50.55
CA GLN A 178 28.81 13.80 -51.59
C GLN A 178 28.20 14.93 -52.42
N GLN A 179 27.75 16.01 -51.77
CA GLN A 179 27.14 17.15 -52.44
C GLN A 179 28.14 17.87 -53.36
N GLN A 180 29.39 18.02 -52.92
CA GLN A 180 30.48 18.56 -53.75
C GLN A 180 30.78 17.68 -54.96
N ARG A 181 30.76 16.35 -54.81
CA ARG A 181 30.93 15.41 -55.95
C ARG A 181 29.83 15.57 -56.98
N ILE A 182 28.57 15.68 -56.54
CA ILE A 182 27.43 15.88 -57.44
C ILE A 182 27.53 17.23 -58.14
N ALA A 183 27.89 18.29 -57.42
CA ALA A 183 28.09 19.62 -58.02
C ALA A 183 29.19 19.61 -59.09
N GLY A 184 30.35 19.02 -58.80
CA GLY A 184 31.44 18.91 -59.77
C GLY A 184 31.17 17.97 -60.96
N GLN A 185 30.23 17.03 -60.82
CA GLN A 185 29.72 16.26 -61.98
C GLN A 185 28.80 17.10 -62.85
N ARG A 186 27.90 17.88 -62.23
CA ARG A 186 26.99 18.79 -62.95
C ARG A 186 27.74 19.86 -63.73
N GLU A 187 28.76 20.48 -63.14
CA GLU A 187 29.61 21.46 -63.85
C GLU A 187 30.31 20.84 -65.07
N ARG A 188 30.85 19.62 -64.95
CA ARG A 188 31.47 18.91 -66.08
C ARG A 188 30.47 18.54 -67.15
N GLU A 189 29.26 18.13 -66.78
CA GLU A 189 28.20 17.82 -67.74
C GLU A 189 27.74 19.09 -68.47
N GLN A 190 27.66 20.22 -67.75
CA GLN A 190 27.30 21.51 -68.32
C GLN A 190 28.37 22.03 -69.28
N GLN A 191 29.66 21.94 -68.93
CA GLN A 191 30.76 22.25 -69.84
C GLN A 191 30.74 21.36 -71.10
N ARG A 192 30.46 20.05 -70.95
CA ARG A 192 30.31 19.15 -72.10
C ARG A 192 29.13 19.54 -73.00
N ARG A 193 28.00 19.99 -72.42
CA ARG A 193 26.86 20.50 -73.18
C ARG A 193 27.21 21.80 -73.89
N ASP A 194 27.90 22.73 -73.25
CA ASP A 194 28.30 24.00 -73.83
C ASP A 194 29.32 23.82 -74.99
N ASP A 195 30.29 22.90 -74.84
CA ASP A 195 31.22 22.54 -75.91
C ASP A 195 30.52 21.82 -77.07
N ALA A 196 29.58 20.91 -76.78
CA ALA A 196 28.77 20.27 -77.82
C ALA A 196 27.92 21.29 -78.60
N SER A 197 27.40 22.32 -77.91
CA SER A 197 26.61 23.42 -78.48
C SER A 197 27.42 24.37 -79.36
N ARG A 198 28.76 24.40 -79.20
CA ARG A 198 29.68 25.22 -80.00
C ARG A 198 30.18 24.52 -81.27
N SER A 199 29.90 23.23 -81.46
CA SER A 199 30.28 22.52 -82.68
C SER A 199 29.43 22.97 -83.88
N PRO A 200 30.04 23.19 -85.08
CA PRO A 200 29.30 23.59 -86.28
C PRO A 200 28.19 22.60 -86.68
N GLN A 201 28.37 21.31 -86.37
CA GLN A 201 27.40 20.24 -86.63
C GLN A 201 26.18 20.30 -85.69
N ALA A 202 26.33 20.73 -84.43
CA ALA A 202 25.20 20.85 -83.50
C ALA A 202 24.25 22.01 -83.85
N ARG A 203 24.77 23.10 -84.44
CA ARG A 203 23.92 24.19 -84.96
C ARG A 203 23.01 23.71 -86.08
N VAL A 204 23.53 22.87 -86.98
CA VAL A 204 22.74 22.30 -88.10
C VAL A 204 21.65 21.34 -87.61
N ILE A 205 21.91 20.55 -86.57
CA ILE A 205 20.91 19.63 -85.99
C ILE A 205 19.84 20.39 -85.18
N ALA A 206 20.23 21.44 -84.45
CA ALA A 206 19.27 22.31 -83.75
C ALA A 206 18.39 23.11 -84.72
N GLU A 207 18.95 23.57 -85.83
CA GLU A 207 18.24 24.27 -86.90
C GLU A 207 17.32 23.32 -87.70
N ALA A 208 17.69 22.04 -87.83
CA ALA A 208 16.83 21.00 -88.39
C ALA A 208 15.62 20.70 -87.49
N ARG A 209 15.81 20.59 -86.16
CA ARG A 209 14.69 20.40 -85.21
C ARG A 209 13.73 21.58 -85.15
N GLN A 210 14.25 22.81 -85.20
CA GLN A 210 13.38 24.00 -85.26
C GLN A 210 12.61 24.13 -86.58
N ARG A 211 13.07 23.50 -87.67
CA ARG A 211 12.30 23.39 -88.93
C ARG A 211 11.22 22.30 -88.86
N GLU A 212 11.44 21.27 -88.05
CA GLU A 212 10.49 20.18 -87.81
C GLU A 212 9.33 20.64 -86.90
N GLU A 213 9.63 21.34 -85.80
CA GLU A 213 8.60 21.93 -84.91
C GLU A 213 7.74 23.00 -85.62
N ARG A 214 8.28 23.71 -86.62
CA ARG A 214 7.50 24.68 -87.43
C ARG A 214 6.62 24.02 -88.51
N ARG A 215 6.82 22.73 -88.81
CA ARG A 215 5.97 21.98 -89.74
C ARG A 215 4.77 21.34 -89.06
N ASP A 216 4.86 21.04 -87.76
CA ASP A 216 3.78 20.37 -87.01
C ASP A 216 2.68 21.33 -86.49
N ASP A 217 2.88 22.65 -86.57
CA ASP A 217 1.89 23.67 -86.16
C ASP A 217 0.86 24.05 -87.26
N ARG A 218 0.85 23.36 -88.41
CA ARG A 218 -0.06 23.66 -89.54
C ARG A 218 -0.80 22.44 -90.10
N GLN A 219 -1.33 21.55 -89.25
CA GLN A 219 -2.46 20.71 -89.66
C GLN A 219 -3.26 20.15 -88.47
N ASP A 220 -4.52 20.57 -88.43
CA ASP A 220 -5.69 19.86 -87.92
C ASP A 220 -5.92 19.67 -86.40
N ARG A 221 -6.85 20.51 -85.92
CA ARG A 221 -7.86 20.22 -84.88
C ARG A 221 -9.22 20.26 -85.62
N PRO A 222 -10.27 19.41 -85.38
CA PRO A 222 -10.70 18.93 -84.06
C PRO A 222 -11.35 17.52 -83.95
N GLY A 223 -11.33 16.97 -82.72
CA GLY A 223 -12.51 16.41 -82.04
C GLY A 223 -12.84 14.90 -82.14
N GLN A 224 -12.70 14.18 -81.02
CA GLN A 224 -13.78 13.43 -80.33
C GLN A 224 -13.26 12.81 -79.00
N ARG A 225 -14.06 12.94 -77.93
CA ARG A 225 -13.92 12.44 -76.53
C ARG A 225 -14.51 11.00 -76.41
N PRO A 226 -14.60 10.29 -75.24
CA PRO A 226 -14.13 10.53 -73.84
C PRO A 226 -13.52 9.28 -73.10
N ASP A 227 -12.99 9.53 -71.88
CA ASP A 227 -12.82 8.68 -70.67
C ASP A 227 -11.99 7.36 -70.76
N TRP A 228 -11.11 7.01 -69.81
CA TRP A 228 -11.49 6.50 -68.49
C TRP A 228 -10.43 6.72 -67.38
N ARG A 229 -10.96 6.93 -66.18
CA ARG A 229 -10.27 7.10 -64.90
C ARG A 229 -9.73 5.78 -64.35
N ASN A 230 -8.65 5.92 -63.58
CA ASN A 230 -8.17 5.00 -62.57
C ASN A 230 -9.32 4.43 -61.72
N ASP A 231 -9.52 3.13 -61.80
CA ASP A 231 -10.01 2.25 -60.74
C ASP A 231 -9.56 0.83 -61.09
N ARG A 232 -8.71 0.23 -60.25
CA ARG A 232 -8.54 -1.22 -60.22
C ARG A 232 -8.11 -1.66 -58.83
N ASP A 233 -9.09 -1.60 -57.92
CA ASP A 233 -9.22 -2.57 -56.85
C ASP A 233 -10.18 -3.69 -57.29
N ASP A 234 -9.85 -4.91 -56.86
CA ASP A 234 -10.73 -6.01 -56.47
C ASP A 234 -11.38 -7.02 -57.46
N HIS A 235 -10.85 -8.25 -57.35
CA HIS A 235 -11.54 -9.53 -57.03
C HIS A 235 -12.06 -10.47 -58.15
N ARG A 236 -11.42 -11.66 -58.27
CA ARG A 236 -11.98 -13.05 -58.31
C ARG A 236 -11.06 -14.00 -59.11
N GLY A 237 -10.80 -15.24 -58.72
CA GLY A 237 -11.16 -16.08 -57.57
C GLY A 237 -9.97 -16.96 -57.20
N ASP A 238 -9.78 -17.34 -55.94
CA ASP A 238 -10.55 -18.36 -55.23
C ASP A 238 -10.22 -19.76 -55.75
N ASP A 239 -9.11 -20.33 -55.26
CA ASP A 239 -9.02 -21.77 -55.06
C ASP A 239 -7.87 -22.14 -54.11
N ARG A 240 -8.23 -22.83 -53.02
CA ARG A 240 -7.42 -23.74 -52.18
C ARG A 240 -6.58 -23.13 -51.06
N ASN A 241 -7.31 -22.67 -50.04
CA ASN A 241 -7.38 -23.40 -48.76
C ASN A 241 -6.19 -24.34 -48.47
N ARG A 242 -5.09 -23.78 -47.94
CA ARG A 242 -4.08 -24.54 -47.21
C ARG A 242 -3.90 -23.85 -45.85
N PRO A 243 -4.43 -24.43 -44.77
CA PRO A 243 -4.20 -23.91 -43.44
C PRO A 243 -2.76 -24.22 -43.04
N ASP A 244 -1.97 -23.16 -42.86
CA ASP A 244 -0.63 -23.22 -42.29
C ASP A 244 -0.74 -23.54 -40.79
N TRP A 245 -1.07 -24.80 -40.51
CA TRP A 245 -0.87 -25.46 -39.24
C TRP A 245 0.63 -25.61 -38.98
N ARG A 246 1.28 -24.57 -38.46
CA ARG A 246 2.55 -24.68 -37.71
C ARG A 246 2.79 -23.43 -36.88
N GLY A 247 2.34 -23.48 -35.63
CA GLY A 247 2.57 -22.44 -34.63
C GLY A 247 1.47 -22.30 -33.57
N ASN A 248 0.61 -23.30 -33.40
CA ASN A 248 -0.25 -23.41 -32.22
C ASN A 248 0.59 -23.91 -31.04
N ASP A 249 1.37 -23.01 -30.45
CA ASP A 249 2.03 -23.20 -29.16
C ASP A 249 2.04 -21.87 -28.40
N GLY A 250 1.09 -21.70 -27.47
CA GLY A 250 1.35 -20.91 -26.25
C GLY A 250 0.49 -19.67 -26.00
N HIS A 251 -0.75 -19.89 -25.57
CA HIS A 251 -1.46 -19.10 -24.54
C HIS A 251 -1.45 -17.56 -24.62
N GLY A 252 -2.55 -16.97 -25.12
CA GLY A 252 -3.11 -15.72 -24.61
C GLY A 252 -2.18 -14.49 -24.57
N ARG A 253 -1.41 -14.22 -25.62
CA ARG A 253 -0.66 -12.96 -25.76
C ARG A 253 -1.34 -12.05 -26.77
N ILE A 254 -1.56 -10.79 -26.38
CA ILE A 254 -2.17 -9.77 -27.25
C ILE A 254 -1.25 -9.41 -28.42
N ASP A 255 -1.86 -8.84 -29.46
CA ASP A 255 -1.15 -8.34 -30.64
C ASP A 255 -0.12 -7.24 -30.31
N ARG A 256 0.97 -7.18 -31.08
CA ARG A 256 2.11 -6.28 -30.82
C ARG A 256 1.73 -4.80 -30.87
N ASP A 257 0.78 -4.42 -31.72
CA ASP A 257 0.31 -3.03 -31.80
C ASP A 257 -0.56 -2.67 -30.61
N GLN A 258 -1.37 -3.63 -30.11
CA GLN A 258 -2.11 -3.44 -28.85
C GLN A 258 -1.15 -3.29 -27.67
N GLN A 259 -0.08 -4.08 -27.61
CA GLN A 259 0.95 -3.97 -26.59
C GLN A 259 1.62 -2.59 -26.60
N GLN A 260 1.98 -2.07 -27.77
CA GLN A 260 2.58 -0.72 -27.89
C GLN A 260 1.63 0.38 -27.38
N ARG A 261 0.35 0.32 -27.77
CA ARG A 261 -0.67 1.28 -27.29
C ARG A 261 -0.77 1.28 -25.75
N ARG A 262 -0.74 0.11 -25.11
CA ARG A 262 -0.77 0.01 -23.64
C ARG A 262 0.48 0.61 -22.98
N ILE A 263 1.66 0.36 -23.55
CA ILE A 263 2.92 0.93 -23.05
C ILE A 263 2.88 2.46 -23.15
N GLU A 264 2.39 3.00 -24.26
CA GLU A 264 2.24 4.44 -24.44
C GLU A 264 1.24 5.04 -23.46
N GLU A 265 0.08 4.42 -23.29
CA GLU A 265 -0.93 4.86 -22.33
C GLU A 265 -0.36 4.86 -20.91
N GLN A 266 0.33 3.79 -20.54
CA GLN A 266 0.98 3.67 -19.24
C GLN A 266 2.02 4.77 -18.99
N ARG A 267 2.80 5.14 -20.00
CA ARG A 267 3.75 6.27 -19.93
C ARG A 267 3.03 7.60 -19.73
N ARG A 268 1.91 7.82 -20.42
CA ARG A 268 1.09 9.04 -20.26
C ARG A 268 0.52 9.13 -18.85
N GLN A 269 -0.04 8.04 -18.33
CA GLN A 269 -0.57 7.96 -16.97
C GLN A 269 0.51 8.24 -15.92
N GLN A 270 1.70 7.67 -16.10
CA GLN A 270 2.83 7.91 -15.20
C GLN A 270 3.28 9.39 -15.24
N ALA A 271 3.38 9.99 -16.43
CA ALA A 271 3.74 11.40 -16.58
C ALA A 271 2.68 12.33 -15.96
N GLN A 272 1.39 11.99 -16.06
CA GLN A 272 0.32 12.73 -15.37
C GLN A 272 0.46 12.64 -13.85
N TRP A 273 0.68 11.43 -13.32
CA TRP A 273 0.89 11.20 -11.89
C TRP A 273 2.06 12.03 -11.33
N GLN A 274 3.20 12.07 -12.04
CA GLN A 274 4.38 12.84 -11.63
C GLN A 274 4.06 14.34 -11.50
N ARG A 275 3.23 14.88 -12.41
CA ARG A 275 2.81 16.29 -12.37
C ARG A 275 1.86 16.58 -11.20
N GLU A 276 0.95 15.66 -10.89
CA GLU A 276 0.02 15.82 -9.76
C GLU A 276 0.70 15.71 -8.39
N GLU A 277 1.83 15.01 -8.30
CA GLU A 277 2.59 14.86 -7.05
C GLU A 277 3.04 16.22 -6.47
N ALA A 278 3.44 17.18 -7.32
CA ALA A 278 3.85 18.52 -6.88
C ALA A 278 2.67 19.31 -6.27
N ASN A 279 1.49 19.24 -6.89
CA ASN A 279 0.29 19.93 -6.42
C ASN A 279 -0.19 19.41 -5.04
N ARG A 280 0.07 18.13 -4.76
CA ARG A 280 -0.33 17.45 -3.53
C ARG A 280 0.38 17.98 -2.30
N ARG A 281 1.68 18.24 -2.40
CA ARG A 281 2.46 18.82 -1.30
C ARG A 281 1.93 20.20 -0.91
N ALA A 282 1.59 21.02 -1.89
CA ALA A 282 1.02 22.34 -1.63
C ALA A 282 -0.38 22.26 -0.98
N GLN A 283 -1.21 21.29 -1.37
CA GLN A 283 -2.52 21.06 -0.72
C GLN A 283 -2.36 20.61 0.74
N PHE A 284 -1.42 19.71 1.00
CA PHE A 284 -1.09 19.24 2.35
C PHE A 284 -0.67 20.40 3.27
N GLU A 285 0.26 21.25 2.82
CA GLU A 285 0.78 22.37 3.60
C GLU A 285 -0.32 23.38 3.94
N ARG A 286 -1.21 23.70 2.98
CA ARG A 286 -2.36 24.59 3.25
C ARG A 286 -3.30 24.02 4.30
N GLN A 287 -3.70 22.75 4.15
CA GLN A 287 -4.66 22.14 5.05
C GLN A 287 -4.11 21.96 6.48
N ARG A 288 -2.79 21.76 6.60
CA ARG A 288 -2.11 21.73 7.91
C ARG A 288 -2.35 23.01 8.70
N HIS A 289 -2.18 24.17 8.07
CA HIS A 289 -2.39 25.46 8.72
C HIS A 289 -3.85 25.68 9.14
N ASP A 290 -4.81 25.16 8.37
CA ASP A 290 -6.23 25.29 8.70
C ASP A 290 -6.60 24.47 9.93
N LEU A 291 -6.08 23.24 10.04
CA LEU A 291 -6.31 22.36 11.19
C LEU A 291 -5.69 22.91 12.48
N GLU A 292 -4.49 23.51 12.41
CA GLU A 292 -3.85 24.17 13.55
C GLU A 292 -4.70 25.34 14.06
N ARG A 293 -5.23 26.18 13.17
CA ARG A 293 -6.12 27.30 13.56
C ARG A 293 -7.42 26.82 14.19
N GLN A 294 -7.99 25.73 13.66
CA GLN A 294 -9.23 25.13 14.16
C GLN A 294 -9.03 24.25 15.41
N ARG A 295 -7.79 24.09 15.90
CA ARG A 295 -7.42 23.19 17.01
C ARG A 295 -7.88 21.74 16.81
N ARG A 296 -7.90 21.27 15.55
CA ARG A 296 -8.29 19.91 15.18
C ARG A 296 -7.10 18.95 15.34
N ASN A 297 -6.80 18.64 16.59
CA ASN A 297 -5.58 17.95 16.99
C ASN A 297 -5.52 16.49 16.50
N ALA A 298 -6.64 15.75 16.57
CA ALA A 298 -6.68 14.37 16.11
C ALA A 298 -6.56 14.31 14.59
N GLN A 299 -7.24 15.22 13.89
CA GLN A 299 -7.17 15.31 12.44
C GLN A 299 -5.79 15.74 11.94
N TYR A 300 -5.14 16.65 12.68
CA TYR A 300 -3.76 17.03 12.42
C TYR A 300 -2.81 15.82 12.51
N ARG A 301 -2.95 14.99 13.55
CA ARG A 301 -2.16 13.75 13.70
C ARG A 301 -2.43 12.76 12.57
N TYR A 302 -3.69 12.55 12.21
CA TYR A 302 -4.07 11.72 11.07
C TYR A 302 -3.39 12.21 9.78
N GLN A 303 -3.43 13.51 9.51
CA GLN A 303 -2.81 14.09 8.33
C GLN A 303 -1.29 13.88 8.32
N GLN A 304 -0.60 14.08 9.45
CA GLN A 304 0.83 13.79 9.56
C GLN A 304 1.15 12.31 9.30
N ASP A 305 0.35 11.42 9.86
CA ASP A 305 0.52 9.97 9.70
C ASP A 305 0.27 9.53 8.26
N TYR A 306 -0.77 10.05 7.60
CA TYR A 306 -1.07 9.84 6.19
C TYR A 306 0.13 10.21 5.32
N TRP A 307 0.70 11.40 5.54
CA TRP A 307 1.84 11.88 4.76
C TRP A 307 3.09 11.04 5.00
N ARG A 308 3.38 10.67 6.25
CA ARG A 308 4.52 9.80 6.57
C ARG A 308 4.40 8.44 5.89
N ARG A 309 3.21 7.80 5.96
CA ARG A 309 2.95 6.52 5.29
C ARG A 309 3.09 6.65 3.78
N TRP A 310 2.52 7.72 3.21
CA TRP A 310 2.61 7.98 1.79
C TRP A 310 4.06 8.17 1.32
N GLN A 311 4.87 8.95 2.04
CA GLN A 311 6.29 9.12 1.73
C GLN A 311 7.08 7.81 1.81
N ALA A 312 6.80 6.99 2.82
CA ALA A 312 7.42 5.68 2.97
C ALA A 312 7.05 4.74 1.81
N GLU A 313 5.78 4.77 1.38
CA GLU A 313 5.32 4.02 0.22
C GLU A 313 6.00 4.53 -1.05
N GLN A 314 6.09 5.84 -1.27
CA GLN A 314 6.82 6.39 -2.41
C GLN A 314 8.29 5.99 -2.42
N ALA A 315 8.96 5.98 -1.26
CA ALA A 315 10.35 5.55 -1.17
C ALA A 315 10.52 4.07 -1.55
N ARG A 316 9.62 3.19 -1.09
CA ARG A 316 9.58 1.76 -1.45
C ARG A 316 9.28 1.54 -2.94
N ARG A 317 8.43 2.38 -3.54
CA ARG A 317 8.02 2.24 -4.93
C ARG A 317 9.01 2.85 -5.90
N ARG A 318 9.75 3.91 -5.52
CA ARG A 318 10.82 4.50 -6.33
C ARG A 318 11.95 3.52 -6.65
N THR A 319 12.13 2.47 -5.84
CA THR A 319 13.08 1.39 -6.14
C THR A 319 12.52 0.36 -7.12
N LEU A 320 11.20 0.31 -7.33
CA LEU A 320 10.57 -0.52 -8.35
C LEU A 320 10.68 0.21 -9.68
N ARG A 321 11.64 -0.20 -10.51
CA ARG A 321 11.73 0.25 -11.89
C ARG A 321 10.59 -0.40 -12.68
N ILE A 322 9.87 0.39 -13.48
CA ILE A 322 8.84 -0.16 -14.38
C ILE A 322 9.54 -1.09 -15.38
N ASP A 323 9.19 -2.37 -15.30
CA ASP A 323 9.57 -3.36 -16.29
C ASP A 323 8.43 -3.49 -17.31
N TYR A 324 8.68 -3.03 -18.54
CA TYR A 324 7.71 -3.14 -19.62
C TYR A 324 7.62 -4.57 -20.20
N ASN A 325 8.39 -5.51 -19.65
CA ASN A 325 8.22 -6.95 -19.84
C ASN A 325 7.27 -7.60 -18.80
N ASP A 326 6.59 -6.81 -17.97
CA ASP A 326 5.57 -7.30 -17.02
C ASP A 326 4.37 -7.94 -17.78
N PRO A 327 3.85 -9.10 -17.32
CA PRO A 327 2.65 -9.75 -17.87
C PRO A 327 1.44 -8.85 -18.08
N PHE A 328 1.32 -7.75 -17.35
CA PHE A 328 0.31 -6.74 -17.58
C PHE A 328 0.24 -6.27 -19.05
N PHE A 329 1.39 -6.10 -19.71
CA PHE A 329 1.44 -5.52 -21.05
C PHE A 329 1.05 -6.49 -22.16
N TYR A 330 1.00 -7.80 -21.89
CA TYR A 330 0.67 -8.80 -22.92
C TYR A 330 -0.47 -9.74 -22.53
N THR A 331 -0.99 -9.67 -21.31
CA THR A 331 -2.17 -10.43 -20.89
C THR A 331 -3.46 -9.82 -21.48
N PRO A 332 -4.40 -10.65 -21.97
CA PRO A 332 -5.69 -10.20 -22.46
C PRO A 332 -6.50 -9.56 -21.33
N TYR A 333 -7.41 -8.66 -21.71
CA TYR A 333 -8.40 -8.16 -20.77
C TYR A 333 -9.40 -9.28 -20.46
N ASN A 334 -9.67 -9.47 -19.18
CA ASN A 334 -10.53 -10.53 -18.66
C ASN A 334 -11.42 -10.05 -17.51
N TYR A 335 -11.40 -8.74 -17.23
CA TYR A 335 -12.24 -8.08 -16.24
C TYR A 335 -12.83 -6.84 -16.86
N ARG A 336 -14.07 -6.53 -16.49
CA ARG A 336 -14.75 -5.32 -16.90
C ARG A 336 -15.22 -4.54 -15.69
N TYR A 337 -15.01 -3.23 -15.68
CA TYR A 337 -15.37 -2.35 -14.57
C TYR A 337 -16.13 -1.12 -15.07
N SER A 338 -16.95 -0.53 -14.19
CA SER A 338 -17.79 0.63 -14.53
C SER A 338 -17.29 1.90 -13.85
N TYR A 339 -16.92 2.89 -14.66
CA TYR A 339 -16.49 4.21 -14.21
C TYR A 339 -17.24 5.30 -14.98
N GLY A 340 -17.83 6.27 -14.27
CA GLY A 340 -18.57 7.38 -14.91
C GLY A 340 -19.74 6.95 -15.80
N GLY A 341 -20.35 5.78 -15.54
CA GLY A 341 -21.44 5.21 -16.34
C GLY A 341 -21.00 4.54 -17.64
N ARG A 342 -19.69 4.40 -17.87
CA ARG A 342 -19.11 3.68 -19.00
C ARG A 342 -18.38 2.43 -18.49
N TRP A 343 -18.37 1.40 -19.32
CA TRP A 343 -17.66 0.18 -19.03
C TRP A 343 -16.28 0.18 -19.68
N TYR A 344 -15.30 -0.33 -18.95
CA TYR A 344 -13.90 -0.40 -19.35
C TYR A 344 -13.38 -1.81 -19.09
N ASP A 345 -12.49 -2.26 -19.97
CA ASP A 345 -11.87 -3.58 -19.87
C ASP A 345 -10.48 -3.46 -19.25
N THR A 346 -10.13 -4.43 -18.43
CA THR A 346 -8.83 -4.54 -17.76
C THR A 346 -8.43 -6.00 -17.62
N ASN A 347 -7.16 -6.25 -17.33
CA ASN A 347 -6.68 -7.55 -16.92
C ASN A 347 -6.72 -7.72 -15.40
N SER A 348 -6.33 -8.90 -14.93
CA SER A 348 -6.25 -9.26 -13.51
C SER A 348 -5.40 -8.31 -12.66
N TYR A 349 -4.35 -7.72 -13.22
CA TYR A 349 -3.50 -6.77 -12.51
C TYR A 349 -4.20 -5.44 -12.29
N GLY A 350 -4.89 -4.91 -13.30
CA GLY A 350 -5.70 -3.71 -13.14
C GLY A 350 -6.91 -3.95 -12.23
N ALA A 351 -7.56 -5.11 -12.31
CA ALA A 351 -8.62 -5.47 -11.37
C ALA A 351 -8.13 -5.50 -9.91
N ARG A 352 -6.99 -6.15 -9.65
CA ARG A 352 -6.33 -6.13 -8.33
C ARG A 352 -5.96 -4.72 -7.87
N MET A 353 -5.53 -3.85 -8.78
CA MET A 353 -5.22 -2.46 -8.46
C MET A 353 -6.48 -1.70 -8.02
N LEU A 354 -7.61 -1.89 -8.69
CA LEU A 354 -8.89 -1.28 -8.29
C LEU A 354 -9.42 -1.85 -6.97
N GLU A 355 -9.27 -3.16 -6.75
CA GLU A 355 -9.56 -3.77 -5.44
C GLU A 355 -8.72 -3.16 -4.32
N GLN A 356 -7.42 -3.00 -4.57
CA GLN A 356 -6.52 -2.37 -3.64
C GLN A 356 -6.94 -0.91 -3.37
N ALA A 357 -7.34 -0.16 -4.41
CA ALA A 357 -7.83 1.21 -4.27
C ALA A 357 -8.97 1.29 -3.26
N VAL A 358 -10.00 0.44 -3.40
CA VAL A 358 -11.14 0.41 -2.47
C VAL A 358 -10.70 0.06 -1.05
N ARG A 359 -9.83 -0.94 -0.89
CA ARG A 359 -9.34 -1.39 0.43
C ARG A 359 -8.53 -0.30 1.14
N ASP A 360 -7.61 0.33 0.42
CA ASP A 360 -6.78 1.41 0.94
C ASP A 360 -7.63 2.65 1.24
N GLY A 361 -8.59 2.96 0.37
CA GLY A 361 -9.61 3.98 0.60
C GLY A 361 -10.36 3.76 1.90
N TYR A 362 -10.96 2.58 2.08
CA TYR A 362 -11.72 2.24 3.29
C TYR A 362 -10.89 2.40 4.56
N ARG A 363 -9.65 1.92 4.55
CA ARG A 363 -8.75 2.01 5.69
C ARG A 363 -8.43 3.47 6.05
N GLU A 364 -8.08 4.28 5.06
CA GLU A 364 -7.76 5.69 5.28
C GLU A 364 -9.00 6.49 5.69
N GLY A 365 -10.16 6.18 5.11
CA GLY A 365 -11.44 6.74 5.52
C GLY A 365 -11.75 6.46 6.98
N TRP A 366 -11.54 5.23 7.43
CA TRP A 366 -11.78 4.84 8.82
C TRP A 366 -10.92 5.60 9.82
N TYR A 367 -9.63 5.81 9.53
CA TYR A 367 -8.76 6.64 10.37
C TYR A 367 -9.20 8.10 10.39
N ALA A 368 -9.57 8.67 9.24
CA ALA A 368 -10.09 10.03 9.13
C ALA A 368 -11.40 10.22 9.92
N GLY A 369 -12.34 9.28 9.80
CA GLY A 369 -13.62 9.33 10.51
C GLY A 369 -13.43 9.29 12.03
N GLN A 370 -12.52 8.46 12.52
CA GLN A 370 -12.18 8.44 13.95
C GLN A 370 -11.52 9.74 14.43
N ALA A 371 -10.63 10.32 13.62
CA ALA A 371 -9.97 11.57 13.96
C ALA A 371 -11.00 12.71 14.08
N ASP A 372 -11.91 12.81 13.11
CA ASP A 372 -13.00 13.80 13.13
C ASP A 372 -13.95 13.59 14.31
N ARG A 373 -14.28 12.33 14.62
CA ARG A 373 -15.06 11.98 15.82
C ARG A 373 -14.34 12.41 17.10
N ALA A 374 -13.04 12.16 17.22
CA ALA A 374 -12.24 12.50 18.39
C ALA A 374 -12.15 14.03 18.60
N ASP A 375 -12.07 14.80 17.52
CA ASP A 375 -12.10 16.26 17.54
C ASP A 375 -13.53 16.81 17.73
N ARG A 376 -14.55 15.96 17.86
CA ARG A 376 -15.99 16.32 17.86
C ARG A 376 -16.39 17.16 16.64
N TRP A 377 -15.70 16.94 15.53
CA TRP A 377 -15.99 17.58 14.26
C TRP A 377 -17.25 16.97 13.64
N ARG A 378 -17.96 17.77 12.83
CA ARG A 378 -19.12 17.28 12.07
C ARG A 378 -18.71 16.19 11.06
N PHE A 379 -19.66 15.38 10.64
CA PHE A 379 -19.47 14.41 9.56
C PHE A 379 -19.14 15.14 8.24
N ASP A 380 -17.94 14.95 7.71
CA ASP A 380 -17.41 15.69 6.54
C ASP A 380 -16.28 14.89 5.87
N TYR A 381 -16.61 13.81 5.16
CA TYR A 381 -15.59 12.96 4.52
C TYR A 381 -14.95 13.63 3.30
N ASP A 382 -15.63 14.55 2.63
CA ASP A 382 -15.20 15.17 1.38
C ASP A 382 -14.15 16.26 1.62
N GLY A 383 -14.18 16.93 2.77
CA GLY A 383 -13.14 17.88 3.19
C GLY A 383 -11.83 17.22 3.66
N ASN A 384 -11.75 15.90 3.77
CA ASN A 384 -10.59 15.20 4.30
C ASN A 384 -9.45 15.05 3.27
N ILE A 385 -8.19 15.24 3.72
CA ILE A 385 -7.00 15.16 2.83
C ILE A 385 -6.93 13.84 2.06
N GLY A 386 -7.22 12.72 2.73
CA GLY A 386 -7.22 11.39 2.12
C GLY A 386 -8.25 11.25 1.00
N TYR A 387 -9.43 11.88 1.13
CA TYR A 387 -10.47 11.87 0.10
C TYR A 387 -10.11 12.78 -1.08
N LEU A 388 -9.66 14.00 -0.77
CA LEU A 388 -9.25 14.99 -1.77
C LEU A 388 -8.12 14.45 -2.64
N ASP A 389 -7.06 13.92 -2.01
CA ASP A 389 -5.95 13.26 -2.70
C ASP A 389 -6.43 11.99 -3.41
N GLY A 390 -6.98 11.04 -2.66
CA GLY A 390 -7.59 9.82 -3.19
C GLY A 390 -6.62 8.83 -3.85
N SER A 391 -5.31 8.97 -3.63
CA SER A 391 -4.29 8.25 -4.40
C SER A 391 -3.25 7.55 -3.54
N TYR A 392 -3.51 7.45 -2.23
CA TYR A 392 -2.68 6.64 -1.34
C TYR A 392 -2.66 5.19 -1.83
N GLY A 393 -1.47 4.62 -1.98
CA GLY A 393 -1.27 3.27 -2.52
C GLY A 393 -1.12 3.19 -4.04
N TYR A 394 -1.39 4.27 -4.78
CA TYR A 394 -1.22 4.32 -6.23
C TYR A 394 0.21 4.70 -6.63
N TYR A 395 0.80 3.88 -7.50
CA TYR A 395 2.17 4.03 -8.00
C TYR A 395 2.25 4.25 -9.51
N GLY A 396 1.14 4.69 -10.13
CA GLY A 396 1.14 5.09 -11.53
C GLY A 396 1.16 3.92 -12.51
N GLN A 397 0.59 2.76 -12.16
CA GLN A 397 0.54 1.57 -13.01
C GLN A 397 -0.86 0.95 -13.08
N TYR A 398 -1.07 0.16 -14.14
CA TYR A 398 -2.19 -0.76 -14.39
C TYR A 398 -3.55 -0.14 -14.71
N VAL A 399 -3.91 0.94 -14.04
CA VAL A 399 -5.16 1.69 -14.27
C VAL A 399 -4.89 3.18 -14.23
N SER A 400 -5.78 3.98 -14.82
CA SER A 400 -5.62 5.43 -14.79
C SER A 400 -5.76 5.95 -13.35
N LEU A 401 -5.11 7.09 -13.07
CA LEU A 401 -5.22 7.74 -11.75
C LEU A 401 -6.67 8.15 -11.44
N GLY A 402 -7.46 8.51 -12.45
CA GLY A 402 -8.87 8.86 -12.30
C GLY A 402 -9.70 7.69 -11.78
N ASP A 403 -9.55 6.52 -12.41
CA ASP A 403 -10.27 5.29 -12.03
C ASP A 403 -9.86 4.87 -10.61
N TYR A 404 -8.56 4.86 -10.33
CA TYR A 404 -8.05 4.56 -9.00
C TYR A 404 -8.68 5.47 -7.94
N ARG A 405 -8.64 6.80 -8.15
CA ARG A 405 -9.17 7.79 -7.19
C ARG A 405 -10.67 7.61 -6.98
N TYR A 406 -11.41 7.28 -8.03
CA TYR A 406 -12.84 7.02 -7.92
C TYR A 406 -13.13 5.86 -6.96
N TYR A 407 -12.51 4.70 -7.19
CA TYR A 407 -12.73 3.53 -6.35
C TYR A 407 -12.14 3.68 -4.95
N PHE A 408 -11.01 4.37 -4.82
CA PHE A 408 -10.46 4.77 -3.53
C PHE A 408 -11.48 5.59 -2.74
N ARG A 409 -12.08 6.62 -3.35
CA ARG A 409 -13.10 7.46 -2.70
C ARG A 409 -14.35 6.68 -2.32
N GLN A 410 -14.75 5.70 -3.14
CA GLN A 410 -15.86 4.79 -2.80
C GLN A 410 -15.56 4.00 -1.52
N GLY A 411 -14.35 3.45 -1.39
CA GLY A 411 -13.91 2.81 -0.15
C GLY A 411 -13.85 3.80 1.01
N PHE A 412 -13.23 4.96 0.78
CA PHE A 412 -13.02 6.01 1.79
C PHE A 412 -14.31 6.47 2.44
N GLN A 413 -15.33 6.79 1.65
CA GLN A 413 -16.62 7.24 2.17
C GLN A 413 -17.22 6.22 3.16
N ARG A 414 -17.17 4.93 2.81
CA ARG A 414 -17.69 3.84 3.64
C ARG A 414 -16.87 3.63 4.90
N GLY A 415 -15.54 3.65 4.77
CA GLY A 415 -14.63 3.57 5.91
C GLY A 415 -14.79 4.74 6.87
N TYR A 416 -14.93 5.94 6.34
CA TYR A 416 -15.18 7.15 7.12
C TYR A 416 -16.49 7.04 7.90
N GLN A 417 -17.56 6.56 7.25
CA GLN A 417 -18.83 6.33 7.94
C GLN A 417 -18.68 5.36 9.12
N ASP A 418 -18.01 4.23 8.90
CA ASP A 418 -17.75 3.24 9.95
C ASP A 418 -16.87 3.79 11.08
N GLY A 419 -15.78 4.50 10.75
CA GLY A 419 -14.87 5.10 11.73
C GLY A 419 -15.51 6.23 12.53
N TYR A 420 -16.29 7.09 11.88
CA TYR A 420 -16.96 8.23 12.50
C TYR A 420 -18.07 7.80 13.47
N TYR A 421 -18.90 6.82 13.08
CA TYR A 421 -19.97 6.33 13.96
C TYR A 421 -19.52 5.19 14.89
N GLY A 422 -18.31 4.65 14.72
CA GLY A 422 -17.84 3.47 15.45
C GLY A 422 -18.65 2.21 15.12
N ARG A 423 -19.05 2.06 13.86
CA ARG A 423 -19.85 0.95 13.35
C ARG A 423 -19.00 0.08 12.42
N SER A 424 -19.50 -1.12 12.13
CA SER A 424 -18.86 -2.09 11.24
C SER A 424 -19.84 -2.48 10.13
N GLN A 425 -20.42 -1.48 9.45
CA GLN A 425 -21.47 -1.71 8.45
C GLN A 425 -20.87 -2.18 7.12
N TYR A 426 -19.73 -1.63 6.72
CA TYR A 426 -19.09 -1.91 5.44
C TYR A 426 -17.77 -2.66 5.59
N GLY A 427 -17.20 -2.69 6.79
CA GLY A 427 -15.98 -3.40 7.08
C GLY A 427 -15.86 -3.82 8.54
N LEU A 428 -14.72 -4.41 8.85
CA LEU A 428 -14.36 -4.92 10.18
C LEU A 428 -13.07 -4.25 10.65
N GLN A 429 -12.94 -4.06 11.96
CA GLN A 429 -11.72 -3.62 12.61
C GLN A 429 -11.04 -4.83 13.26
N GLY A 430 -9.80 -5.13 12.86
CA GLY A 430 -9.00 -6.21 13.43
C GLY A 430 -7.61 -5.76 13.88
N SER A 431 -6.79 -6.71 14.35
CA SER A 431 -5.41 -6.48 14.81
C SER A 431 -4.47 -5.93 13.73
N GLY A 432 -4.84 -6.04 12.45
CA GLY A 432 -4.12 -5.48 11.29
C GLY A 432 -4.69 -4.17 10.73
N GLY A 433 -5.70 -3.56 11.38
CA GLY A 433 -6.36 -2.34 10.93
C GLY A 433 -7.78 -2.55 10.39
N ALA A 434 -8.34 -1.50 9.78
CA ALA A 434 -9.69 -1.51 9.21
C ALA A 434 -9.70 -2.15 7.81
N MET A 435 -10.62 -3.08 7.57
CA MET A 435 -10.74 -3.84 6.32
C MET A 435 -12.18 -3.84 5.81
N ILE A 436 -12.37 -3.61 4.51
CA ILE A 436 -13.69 -3.65 3.88
C ILE A 436 -14.18 -5.10 3.72
N LEU A 437 -15.48 -5.33 3.88
CA LEU A 437 -16.10 -6.64 3.67
C LEU A 437 -16.00 -7.07 2.19
N PRO A 438 -15.67 -8.35 1.90
CA PRO A 438 -15.57 -8.85 0.53
C PRO A 438 -16.84 -8.64 -0.32
N ALA A 439 -18.03 -8.80 0.28
CA ALA A 439 -19.30 -8.58 -0.41
C ALA A 439 -19.49 -7.11 -0.85
N ILE A 440 -19.09 -6.15 0.00
CA ILE A 440 -19.15 -4.72 -0.32
C ILE A 440 -18.11 -4.37 -1.38
N LEU A 441 -16.91 -4.94 -1.30
CA LEU A 441 -15.86 -4.79 -2.31
C LEU A 441 -16.35 -5.22 -3.70
N GLY A 442 -17.01 -6.38 -3.78
CA GLY A 442 -17.61 -6.89 -5.02
C GLY A 442 -18.69 -5.96 -5.58
N MET A 443 -19.58 -5.42 -4.72
CA MET A 443 -20.61 -4.46 -5.13
C MET A 443 -20.04 -3.13 -5.63
N ILE A 444 -18.96 -2.64 -5.02
CA ILE A 444 -18.32 -1.39 -5.45
C ILE A 444 -17.70 -1.53 -6.84
N LEU A 445 -17.00 -2.65 -7.07
CA LEU A 445 -16.25 -2.85 -8.31
C LEU A 445 -17.15 -3.32 -9.46
N ALA A 446 -18.25 -4.01 -9.13
CA ALA A 446 -19.22 -4.55 -10.10
C ALA A 446 -18.53 -5.26 -11.27
N PHE A 447 -17.49 -6.05 -10.98
CA PHE A 447 -16.73 -6.72 -12.02
C PHE A 447 -17.61 -7.73 -12.76
N SER A 448 -17.64 -7.62 -14.09
CA SER A 448 -18.07 -8.71 -14.97
C SER A 448 -16.81 -9.42 -15.49
N ILE A 449 -16.79 -10.75 -15.40
CA ILE A 449 -15.78 -11.57 -16.08
C ILE A 449 -16.38 -11.93 -17.43
N ASP A 450 -15.76 -11.45 -18.50
CA ASP A 450 -16.11 -11.90 -19.85
C ASP A 450 -15.42 -13.26 -20.05
N ASN A 451 -16.23 -14.32 -20.16
CA ASN A 451 -15.77 -15.71 -20.39
C ASN A 451 -15.39 -15.94 -21.85
#